data_AF-A0AAW8KU58-F1
#
_entry.id   AF-A0AAW8KU58-F1
#
_cell.length_a   1.000
_cell.length_b   1.000
_cell.length_c   1.000
_cell.angle_alpha   90.00
_cell.angle_beta   90.00
_cell.angle_gamma   90.00
#
_symmetry.space_group_name_H-M   'P 1'
#
loop_
_entity.id
_entity.type
_entity.pdbx_description
1 polymer ?
#
loop_
_entity_poly.entity_id
_entity_poly.type
_entity_poly.pdbx_seq_one_letter_code
_entity_poly.pdbx_strand_id
1 'polypeptide(L)'
;LISHAMSSTFTNPLVNGAVTTTVLAGITGSASGGMSIALSAMAEQYNAAILAAGIPPEVMHRVVAMASGGMDTLPHNGAVITLLAVTGLTHKQSYKDIFAVTVIKTLAVFVVITVFTVTGIV
;
A
#
# COMPACT_ATOMS: atom_id res chain seq x y z
N LEU A 1 7.37 19.18 3.73
CA LEU A 1 6.54 19.27 4.97
C LEU A 1 5.78 17.96 5.24
N ILE A 2 4.90 17.49 4.34
CA ILE A 2 4.15 16.22 4.53
C ILE A 2 5.10 15.01 4.59
N SER A 3 6.07 14.92 3.67
CA SER A 3 7.09 13.87 3.65
C SER A 3 7.95 13.81 4.93
N HIS A 4 8.18 14.96 5.58
CA HIS A 4 8.97 15.07 6.82
C HIS A 4 8.16 14.65 8.05
N ALA A 5 6.85 14.92 8.05
CA ALA A 5 5.93 14.50 9.11
C ALA A 5 5.65 12.98 9.07
N MET A 6 5.61 12.38 7.87
CA MET A 6 5.44 10.93 7.74
C MET A 6 6.72 10.19 8.17
N SER A 7 7.91 10.68 7.80
CA SER A 7 9.19 10.05 8.15
C SER A 7 9.51 10.09 9.65
N SER A 8 8.99 11.06 10.41
CA SER A 8 9.20 11.15 11.86
C SER A 8 8.18 10.38 12.69
N THR A 9 7.04 9.98 12.12
CA THR A 9 5.97 9.28 12.83
C THR A 9 6.18 7.76 12.87
N PHE A 10 6.90 7.20 11.89
CA PHE A 10 7.17 5.76 11.81
C PHE A 10 8.67 5.48 11.72
N THR A 11 9.25 4.96 12.80
CA THR A 11 10.67 4.58 12.90
C THR A 11 11.06 3.46 11.91
N ASN A 12 10.10 2.67 11.43
CA ASN A 12 10.34 1.59 10.48
C ASN A 12 10.04 2.06 9.03
N PRO A 13 11.05 2.10 8.14
CA PRO A 13 10.89 2.57 6.76
C PRO A 13 9.90 1.74 5.94
N LEU A 14 9.72 0.45 6.26
CA LEU A 14 8.75 -0.43 5.59
C LEU A 14 7.31 -0.01 5.89
N VAL A 15 7.04 0.37 7.14
CA VAL A 15 5.70 0.83 7.57
C VAL A 15 5.39 2.17 6.94
N ASN A 16 6.36 3.08 6.92
CA ASN A 16 6.20 4.37 6.26
C ASN A 16 5.88 4.21 4.76
N GLY A 17 6.64 3.35 4.06
CA GLY A 17 6.41 3.03 2.65
C GLY A 17 5.03 2.43 2.41
N ALA A 18 4.62 1.48 3.25
CA ALA A 18 3.32 0.84 3.14
C ALA A 18 2.16 1.83 3.32
N VAL A 19 2.21 2.66 4.37
CA VAL A 19 1.14 3.64 4.65
C VAL A 19 1.07 4.70 3.56
N THR A 20 2.21 5.27 3.16
CA THR A 20 2.27 6.30 2.10
C THR A 20 1.72 5.78 0.78
N THR A 21 2.11 4.58 0.38
CA THR A 21 1.64 3.95 -0.86
C THR A 21 0.16 3.63 -0.80
N THR A 22 -0.34 3.15 0.34
CA THR A 22 -1.77 2.84 0.53
C THR A 22 -2.64 4.09 0.44
N VAL A 23 -2.20 5.20 1.05
CA VAL A 23 -2.91 6.48 0.99
C VAL A 23 -2.90 7.04 -0.43
N LEU A 24 -1.75 7.04 -1.11
CA LEU A 24 -1.65 7.52 -2.49
C LEU A 24 -2.48 6.66 -3.45
N ALA A 25 -2.45 5.33 -3.30
CA ALA A 25 -3.29 4.42 -4.08
C ALA A 25 -4.79 4.65 -3.85
N GLY A 26 -5.20 5.01 -2.62
CA GLY A 26 -6.58 5.39 -2.33
C GLY A 26 -6.99 6.68 -3.00
N ILE A 27 -6.12 7.71 -2.99
CA ILE A 27 -6.36 8.98 -3.67
C ILE A 27 -6.46 8.77 -5.18
N THR A 28 -5.57 7.97 -5.76
CA THR A 28 -5.54 7.72 -7.21
C THR A 28 -6.63 6.75 -7.67
N GLY A 29 -7.18 5.91 -6.78
CA GLY A 29 -8.09 4.83 -7.18
C GLY A 29 -7.43 3.83 -8.13
N SER A 30 -6.12 3.68 -8.00
CA SER A 30 -5.30 2.76 -8.79
C SER A 30 -4.10 2.32 -7.97
N ALA A 31 -3.98 1.01 -7.72
CA ALA A 31 -2.85 0.43 -7.00
C ALA A 31 -1.50 0.73 -7.67
N SER A 32 -1.38 0.47 -8.97
CA SER A 32 -0.15 0.69 -9.73
C SER A 32 0.17 2.18 -9.88
N GLY A 33 -0.85 3.03 -10.08
CA GLY A 33 -0.69 4.48 -10.15
C GLY A 33 -0.18 5.06 -8.82
N GLY A 34 -0.80 4.68 -7.70
CA GLY A 34 -0.40 5.14 -6.37
C GLY A 34 1.01 4.70 -5.98
N MET A 35 1.39 3.48 -6.33
CA MET A 35 2.76 2.97 -6.18
C MET A 35 3.76 3.77 -7.00
N SER A 36 3.48 4.03 -8.27
CA SER A 36 4.38 4.79 -9.13
C SER A 36 4.58 6.20 -8.59
N ILE A 37 3.53 6.87 -8.12
CA ILE A 37 3.64 8.21 -7.52
C ILE A 37 4.45 8.16 -6.22
N ALA A 38 4.18 7.18 -5.34
CA ALA A 38 4.88 7.03 -4.07
C ALA A 38 6.39 6.80 -4.29
N LEU A 39 6.76 5.89 -5.19
CA LEU A 39 8.14 5.61 -5.54
C LEU A 39 8.79 6.81 -6.24
N SER A 40 8.13 7.44 -7.22
CA SER A 40 8.71 8.61 -7.89
C SER A 40 8.92 9.80 -6.95
N ALA A 41 8.06 9.99 -5.95
CA ALA A 41 8.16 11.10 -5.00
C ALA A 41 9.08 10.83 -3.81
N MET A 42 9.26 9.56 -3.41
CA MET A 42 9.97 9.18 -2.18
C MET A 42 11.13 8.19 -2.39
N ALA A 43 11.52 7.91 -3.64
CA ALA A 43 12.60 6.97 -3.96
C ALA A 43 13.91 7.30 -3.24
N GLU A 44 14.33 8.57 -3.21
CA GLU A 44 15.57 8.97 -2.56
C GLU A 44 15.51 8.75 -1.04
N GLN A 45 14.39 9.08 -0.40
CA GLN A 45 14.20 8.90 1.04
C GLN A 45 14.09 7.42 1.41
N TYR A 46 13.41 6.60 0.59
CA TYR A 46 13.34 5.16 0.79
C TYR A 46 14.70 4.50 0.60
N ASN A 47 15.46 4.88 -0.44
CA ASN A 47 16.81 4.37 -0.65
C ASN A 47 17.75 4.73 0.51
N ALA A 48 17.70 5.97 1.01
CA ALA A 48 18.47 6.37 2.19
C ALA A 48 18.05 5.60 3.44
N ALA A 49 16.75 5.36 3.64
CA ALA A 49 16.24 4.68 4.82
C ALA A 49 16.49 3.16 4.82
N ILE A 50 16.41 2.49 3.67
CA ILE A 50 16.76 1.06 3.56
C ILE A 50 18.27 0.85 3.69
N LEU A 51 19.10 1.77 3.18
CA LEU A 51 20.56 1.76 3.37
C LEU A 51 20.92 1.91 4.85
N ALA A 52 20.27 2.86 5.55
CA ALA A 52 20.49 3.07 6.99
C ALA A 52 20.01 1.89 7.86
N ALA A 53 18.97 1.17 7.41
CA ALA A 53 18.41 0.02 8.11
C ALA A 53 19.02 -1.34 7.68
N GLY A 54 19.92 -1.37 6.69
CA GLY A 54 20.48 -2.60 6.13
C GLY A 54 19.46 -3.51 5.43
N ILE A 55 18.36 -2.95 4.94
CA ILE A 55 17.26 -3.69 4.32
C ILE A 55 17.49 -3.79 2.80
N PRO A 56 17.36 -4.98 2.19
CA PRO A 56 17.46 -5.10 0.75
C PRO A 56 16.30 -4.36 0.04
N PRO A 57 16.57 -3.66 -1.09
CA PRO A 57 15.54 -2.92 -1.84
C PRO A 57 14.41 -3.81 -2.35
N GLU A 58 14.68 -5.10 -2.57
CA GLU A 58 13.69 -6.10 -2.97
C GLU A 58 12.58 -6.26 -1.93
N VAL A 59 12.91 -6.23 -0.63
CA VAL A 59 11.93 -6.31 0.47
C VAL A 59 11.06 -5.07 0.48
N MET A 60 11.67 -3.89 0.34
CA MET A 60 10.95 -2.63 0.29
C MET A 60 9.98 -2.60 -0.90
N HIS A 61 10.42 -3.04 -2.07
CA HIS A 61 9.55 -3.15 -3.24
C HIS A 61 8.40 -4.15 -3.00
N ARG A 62 8.67 -5.33 -2.41
CA ARG A 62 7.63 -6.32 -2.07
C ARG A 62 6.59 -5.74 -1.13
N VAL A 63 7.02 -5.02 -0.08
CA VAL A 63 6.13 -4.39 0.90
C VAL A 63 5.31 -3.27 0.26
N VAL A 64 5.93 -2.39 -0.54
CA VAL A 64 5.24 -1.30 -1.25
C VAL A 64 4.26 -1.85 -2.28
N ALA A 65 4.64 -2.89 -3.02
CA ALA A 65 3.78 -3.58 -3.97
C ALA A 65 2.57 -4.21 -3.26
N MET A 66 2.82 -4.92 -2.15
CA MET A 66 1.79 -5.47 -1.29
C MET A 66 0.92 -4.41 -0.63
N ALA A 67 1.42 -3.22 -0.34
CA ALA A 67 0.65 -2.13 0.26
C ALA A 67 -0.32 -1.47 -0.73
N SER A 68 0.11 -1.31 -1.99
CA SER A 68 -0.64 -0.57 -3.03
C SER A 68 -2.11 -0.96 -3.20
N GLY A 69 -2.44 -2.26 -3.14
CA GLY A 69 -3.85 -2.69 -3.25
C GLY A 69 -4.71 -2.51 -2.00
N GLY A 70 -4.23 -1.84 -0.94
CA GLY A 70 -4.93 -1.75 0.36
C GLY A 70 -6.06 -0.71 0.39
N MET A 71 -6.05 0.26 -0.52
CA MET A 71 -7.11 1.27 -0.63
C MET A 71 -7.60 1.48 -2.07
N ASP A 72 -7.19 0.59 -2.98
CA ASP A 72 -7.58 0.65 -4.38
C ASP A 72 -9.07 0.35 -4.57
N THR A 73 -9.79 -0.27 -3.63
CA THR A 73 -11.19 -0.68 -3.83
C THR A 73 -12.24 0.41 -3.61
N LEU A 74 -11.84 1.67 -3.57
CA LEU A 74 -12.75 2.81 -3.39
C LEU A 74 -13.68 2.97 -4.60
N PRO A 75 -14.85 3.63 -4.45
CA PRO A 75 -15.89 3.64 -5.48
C PRO A 75 -15.48 4.31 -6.80
N HIS A 76 -14.36 5.05 -6.82
CA HIS A 76 -13.78 5.64 -8.02
C HIS A 76 -12.77 4.72 -8.75
N ASN A 77 -12.50 3.51 -8.25
CA ASN A 77 -11.62 2.57 -8.96
C ASN A 77 -12.35 1.90 -10.13
N GLY A 78 -11.77 2.04 -11.32
CA GLY A 78 -12.24 1.43 -12.55
C GLY A 78 -12.39 -0.10 -12.49
N ALA A 79 -11.57 -0.80 -11.70
CA ALA A 79 -11.66 -2.25 -11.53
C ALA A 79 -12.95 -2.67 -10.80
N VAL A 80 -13.35 -1.94 -9.75
CA VAL A 80 -14.60 -2.18 -9.02
C VAL A 80 -15.81 -1.85 -9.89
N ILE A 81 -15.76 -0.73 -10.63
CA ILE A 81 -16.83 -0.31 -11.54
C ILE A 81 -17.05 -1.38 -12.62
N THR A 82 -15.97 -1.93 -13.17
CA THR A 82 -16.02 -2.98 -14.19
C THR A 82 -16.56 -4.29 -13.61
N LEU A 83 -16.12 -4.68 -12.41
CA LEU A 83 -16.63 -5.88 -11.72
C LEU A 83 -18.15 -5.79 -11.51
N LEU A 84 -18.65 -4.66 -11.04
CA LEU A 84 -20.08 -4.43 -10.82
C LEU A 84 -20.86 -4.40 -12.14
N ALA A 85 -20.31 -3.79 -13.18
CA ALA A 85 -20.92 -3.77 -14.51
C ALA A 85 -21.05 -5.18 -15.12
N VAL A 86 -20.02 -6.02 -14.98
CA VAL A 86 -20.01 -7.40 -15.50
C VAL A 86 -20.91 -8.33 -14.68
N THR A 87 -20.94 -8.17 -13.36
CA THR A 87 -21.75 -9.01 -12.46
C THR A 87 -23.21 -8.56 -12.36
N GLY A 88 -23.55 -7.37 -12.89
CA GLY A 88 -24.89 -6.80 -12.81
C GLY A 88 -25.31 -6.40 -11.39
N LEU A 89 -24.37 -6.34 -10.45
CA LEU A 89 -24.63 -6.00 -9.05
C LEU A 89 -24.54 -4.49 -8.84
N THR A 90 -25.33 -4.00 -7.88
CA THR A 90 -25.24 -2.59 -7.48
C THR A 90 -24.11 -2.39 -6.48
N HIS A 91 -23.46 -1.21 -6.50
CA HIS A 91 -22.45 -0.84 -5.49
C HIS A 91 -22.95 -1.09 -4.06
N LYS A 92 -24.22 -0.78 -3.78
CA LYS A 92 -24.82 -0.95 -2.46
C LYS A 92 -24.83 -2.41 -1.97
N GLN A 93 -24.88 -3.38 -2.88
CA GLN A 93 -24.87 -4.81 -2.56
C GLN A 93 -23.46 -5.33 -2.31
N SER A 94 -22.51 -5.08 -3.22
CA SER A 94 -21.17 -5.67 -3.13
C SER A 94 -20.15 -4.85 -2.34
N TYR A 95 -20.43 -3.57 -2.03
CA TYR A 95 -19.43 -2.71 -1.38
C TYR A 95 -18.99 -3.21 0.00
N LYS A 96 -19.86 -3.89 0.74
CA LYS A 96 -19.49 -4.49 2.04
C LYS A 96 -18.46 -5.61 1.87
N ASP A 97 -18.68 -6.49 0.89
CA ASP A 97 -17.78 -7.61 0.61
C ASP A 97 -16.45 -7.11 0.07
N ILE A 98 -16.50 -6.13 -0.84
CA ILE A 98 -15.32 -5.48 -1.40
C ILE A 98 -14.51 -4.85 -0.27
N PHE A 99 -15.13 -4.03 0.58
CA PHE A 99 -14.45 -3.37 1.71
C PHE A 99 -13.86 -4.37 2.71
N ALA A 100 -14.58 -5.46 3.02
CA ALA A 100 -14.10 -6.51 3.92
C ALA A 100 -12.82 -7.17 3.39
N VAL A 101 -12.80 -7.51 2.08
CA VAL A 101 -11.62 -8.08 1.43
C VAL A 101 -10.44 -7.11 1.49
N THR A 102 -10.68 -5.82 1.28
CA THR A 102 -9.61 -4.81 1.34
C THR A 102 -9.01 -4.65 2.72
N VAL A 103 -9.84 -4.67 3.78
CA VAL A 103 -9.37 -4.61 5.17
C VAL A 103 -8.52 -5.83 5.50
N ILE A 104 -8.99 -7.04 5.14
CA ILE A 104 -8.24 -8.29 5.35
C ILE A 104 -6.89 -8.25 4.64
N LYS A 105 -6.88 -7.80 3.38
CA LYS A 105 -5.65 -7.70 2.60
C LYS A 105 -4.68 -6.67 3.18
N THR A 106 -5.19 -5.54 3.69
CA THR A 106 -4.35 -4.50 4.30
C THR A 106 -3.70 -4.99 5.60
N LEU A 107 -4.41 -5.80 6.38
CA LEU A 107 -3.85 -6.47 7.57
C LEU A 107 -2.71 -7.43 7.20
N ALA A 108 -2.79 -8.14 6.08
CA ALA A 108 -1.74 -9.05 5.64
C ALA A 108 -0.39 -8.33 5.40
N VAL A 109 -0.41 -7.06 4.98
CA VAL A 109 0.80 -6.25 4.79
C VAL A 109 1.51 -6.03 6.13
N PHE A 110 0.75 -5.72 7.20
CA PHE A 110 1.31 -5.58 8.54
C PHE A 110 1.89 -6.89 9.06
N VAL A 111 1.23 -8.02 8.79
CA VAL A 111 1.75 -9.35 9.15
C VAL A 111 3.10 -9.63 8.46
N VAL A 112 3.23 -9.34 7.17
CA VAL A 112 4.50 -9.54 6.44
C VAL A 112 5.60 -8.63 6.96
N ILE A 113 5.28 -7.37 7.29
CA ILE A 113 6.25 -6.46 7.94
C ILE A 113 6.67 -7.00 9.31
N THR A 114 5.74 -7.51 10.13
CA THR A 114 6.05 -8.11 11.43
C THR A 114 6.91 -9.36 11.28
N VAL A 115 6.56 -10.27 10.36
CA VAL A 115 7.36 -11.47 10.08
C VAL A 115 8.77 -11.08 9.66
N PHE A 116 8.92 -10.16 8.70
CA PHE A 116 10.23 -9.67 8.27
C PHE A 116 11.04 -9.06 9.43
N THR A 117 10.38 -8.29 10.31
CA THR A 117 11.04 -7.65 11.46
C THR A 117 11.49 -8.68 12.51
N VAL A 118 10.78 -9.81 12.64
CA VAL A 118 11.08 -10.85 13.65
C VAL A 118 12.06 -11.91 13.12
N THR A 119 11.98 -12.27 11.83
CA THR A 119 12.76 -13.38 11.26
C THR A 119 13.93 -12.92 10.37
N GLY A 120 13.92 -11.70 9.86
CA GLY A 120 14.93 -11.21 8.91
C GLY A 120 14.93 -11.96 7.57
N ILE A 121 13.90 -12.77 7.28
CA ILE A 121 13.81 -13.58 6.07
C ILE A 121 13.25 -12.72 4.93
N VAL A 122 14.02 -12.62 3.85
CA VAL A 122 13.73 -11.87 2.61
C VAL A 122 12.79 -12.63 1.69
#